data_AF-A0A0V0HSC2-F1
#
_entry.id   AF-A0A0V0HSC2-F1
#
_cell.length_a   1.000
_cell.length_b   1.000
_cell.length_c   1.000
_cell.angle_alpha   90.00
_cell.angle_beta   90.00
_cell.angle_gamma   90.00
#
_symmetry.space_group_name_H-M   'P 1'
#
loop_
_entity.id
_entity.type
_entity.pdbx_description
1 polymer ?
#
loop_
_entity_poly.entity_id
_entity_poly.type
_entity_poly.pdbx_seq_one_letter_code
_entity_poly.pdbx_strand_id
1 'polypeptide(L)'
;MRFFSRSLSGEVLEWFTSQETRQWPSWNALAKDFIERFAYNVEIVPDRYFLEKMKPKSTVSYREFAYRWRKETAMVQPPMSEKEIVEVFVRVQDPEYYDRIMLLVGAKFTEIVKVGETIEDGLRIEKIGRVVISLRSSRLLKKKREDMSSISYASAGKKPSRKFSSYQGRSRPLQNSYPTCFV
;
A
#
# COMPACT_ATOMS: atom_id res chain seq x y z
N MET A 1 -3.73 33.70 34.05
CA MET A 1 -2.51 32.86 34.08
C MET A 1 -2.65 31.59 34.92
N ARG A 2 -3.16 31.64 36.16
CA ARG A 2 -3.20 30.48 37.10
C ARG A 2 -3.86 29.19 36.60
N PHE A 3 -4.74 29.25 35.60
CA PHE A 3 -5.41 28.07 35.05
C PHE A 3 -4.83 27.60 33.70
N PHE A 4 -3.92 28.36 33.09
CA PHE A 4 -3.39 28.02 31.77
C PHE A 4 -2.64 26.69 31.79
N SER A 5 -1.83 26.43 32.82
CA SER A 5 -1.13 25.15 33.00
C SER A 5 -2.06 23.94 33.02
N ARG A 6 -3.30 24.09 33.51
CA ARG A 6 -4.29 22.99 33.55
C ARG A 6 -4.82 22.61 32.16
N SER A 7 -4.66 23.49 31.18
CA SER A 7 -5.03 23.23 29.78
C SER A 7 -3.90 22.62 28.94
N LEU A 8 -2.70 22.49 29.50
CA LEU A 8 -1.52 22.01 28.79
C LEU A 8 -1.25 20.53 29.12
N SER A 9 -0.61 19.84 28.18
CA SER A 9 -0.19 18.44 28.33
C SER A 9 1.10 18.19 27.56
N GLY A 10 1.85 17.17 27.95
CA GLY A 10 3.08 16.75 27.26
C GLY A 10 4.15 17.85 27.23
N GLU A 11 4.88 17.95 26.12
CA GLU A 11 5.99 18.89 25.92
C GLU A 11 5.61 20.36 26.21
N VAL A 12 4.36 20.73 25.94
CA VAL A 12 3.88 22.10 26.17
C VAL A 12 3.76 22.40 27.66
N LEU A 13 3.31 21.43 28.46
CA LEU A 13 3.25 21.56 29.91
C LEU A 13 4.67 21.59 30.51
N GLU A 14 5.55 20.69 30.05
CA GLU A 14 6.95 20.64 30.49
C GLU A 14 7.66 21.97 30.22
N TRP A 15 7.50 22.52 29.02
CA TRP A 15 7.99 23.86 28.68
C TRP A 15 7.43 24.90 29.65
N PHE A 16 6.11 24.94 29.86
CA PHE A 16 5.49 25.93 30.75
C PHE A 16 6.04 25.85 32.18
N THR A 17 6.23 24.65 32.72
CA THR A 17 6.79 24.45 34.07
C THR A 17 8.29 24.73 34.16
N SER A 18 9.05 24.53 33.07
CA SER A 18 10.49 24.83 33.03
C SER A 18 10.83 26.33 33.06
N GLN A 19 9.84 27.19 32.80
CA GLN A 19 9.99 28.65 32.81
C GLN A 19 9.75 29.27 34.21
N GLU A 20 10.00 28.51 35.28
CA GLU A 20 9.70 28.86 36.68
C GLU A 20 10.27 30.23 37.11
N THR A 21 11.29 30.73 36.40
CA THR A 21 11.97 32.01 36.64
C THR A 21 11.51 33.17 35.74
N ARG A 22 10.83 32.92 34.62
CA ARG A 22 10.49 33.98 33.63
C ARG A 22 9.43 34.96 34.09
N GLN A 23 8.68 34.64 35.15
CA GLN A 23 7.56 35.42 35.73
C GLN A 23 6.92 36.37 34.70
N TRP A 24 6.17 35.81 33.75
CA TRP A 24 5.53 36.61 32.71
C TRP A 24 4.68 37.72 33.36
N PRO A 25 4.94 39.01 33.05
CA PRO A 25 4.32 40.13 33.75
C PRO A 25 2.83 40.30 33.40
N SER A 26 2.38 39.68 32.31
CA SER A 26 0.99 39.73 31.86
C SER A 26 0.63 38.48 31.05
N TRP A 27 -0.67 38.25 30.86
CA TRP A 27 -1.16 37.22 29.96
C TRP A 27 -0.65 37.40 28.53
N ASN A 28 -0.57 38.64 28.05
CA ASN A 28 -0.10 38.92 26.69
C ASN A 28 1.37 38.54 26.50
N ALA A 29 2.23 38.75 27.51
CA ALA A 29 3.62 38.35 27.45
C ALA A 29 3.76 36.82 27.38
N LEU A 30 3.00 36.09 28.21
CA LEU A 30 2.93 34.63 28.17
C LEU A 30 2.40 34.11 26.81
N ALA A 31 1.30 34.68 26.32
CA ALA A 31 0.69 34.26 25.06
C ALA A 31 1.63 34.50 23.87
N LYS A 32 2.37 35.60 23.87
CA LYS A 32 3.38 35.90 22.86
C LYS A 32 4.50 34.86 22.87
N ASP A 33 5.11 34.58 24.02
CA ASP A 33 6.16 33.56 24.15
C ASP A 33 5.66 32.17 23.74
N PHE A 34 4.41 31.82 24.11
CA PHE A 34 3.79 30.56 23.72
C PHE A 34 3.66 30.44 22.20
N ILE A 35 3.12 31.47 21.54
CA ILE A 35 2.97 31.49 20.08
C ILE A 35 4.35 31.45 19.43
N GLU A 36 5.31 32.26 19.85
CA GLU A 36 6.66 32.24 19.27
C GLU A 36 7.35 30.88 19.42
N ARG A 37 7.13 30.18 20.54
CA ARG A 37 7.73 28.85 20.77
C ARG A 37 7.08 27.74 19.95
N PHE A 38 5.76 27.80 19.77
CA PHE A 38 4.95 26.72 19.20
C PHE A 38 4.24 27.07 17.89
N ALA A 39 4.53 28.22 17.27
CA ALA A 39 3.94 28.63 15.99
C ALA A 39 4.15 27.57 14.91
N TYR A 40 5.32 26.91 14.93
CA TYR A 40 5.66 25.84 14.00
C TYR A 40 4.66 24.67 14.03
N ASN A 41 3.96 24.43 15.16
CA ASN A 41 2.96 23.36 15.26
C ASN A 41 1.79 23.57 14.29
N VAL A 42 1.55 24.81 13.86
CA VAL A 42 0.55 25.15 12.84
C VAL A 42 1.11 24.98 11.43
N GLU A 43 2.43 25.14 11.27
CA GLU A 43 3.12 25.01 9.97
C GLU A 43 3.34 23.54 9.57
N ILE A 44 3.51 22.64 10.54
CA ILE A 44 3.74 21.21 10.30
C ILE A 44 2.47 20.36 10.30
N VAL A 45 1.29 20.99 10.35
CA VAL A 45 0.01 20.29 10.31
C VAL A 45 -0.09 19.49 9.00
N PRO A 46 -0.55 18.23 9.02
CA PRO A 46 -0.85 17.48 7.82
C PRO A 46 -1.72 18.27 6.85
N ASP A 47 -1.34 18.31 5.58
CA ASP A 47 -2.18 18.85 4.52
C ASP A 47 -2.80 17.71 3.69
N ARG A 48 -3.62 18.09 2.70
CA ARG A 48 -4.27 17.14 1.80
C ARG A 48 -3.25 16.28 1.04
N TYR A 49 -2.11 16.87 0.69
CA TYR A 49 -1.03 16.19 -0.04
C TYR A 49 -0.34 15.13 0.83
N PHE A 50 -0.10 15.43 2.10
CA PHE A 50 0.40 14.47 3.08
C PHE A 50 -0.52 13.26 3.18
N LEU A 51 -1.84 13.49 3.29
CA LEU A 51 -2.82 12.40 3.37
C LEU A 51 -2.78 11.50 2.14
N GLU A 52 -2.64 12.07 0.93
CA GLU A 52 -2.54 11.31 -0.33
C GLU A 52 -1.29 10.42 -0.40
N LYS A 53 -0.23 10.79 0.33
CA LYS A 53 1.01 10.01 0.41
C LYS A 53 1.01 8.96 1.51
N MET A 54 0.06 8.99 2.44
CA MET A 54 -0.03 7.96 3.47
C MET A 54 -0.45 6.64 2.84
N LYS A 55 0.47 5.67 2.84
CA LYS A 55 0.20 4.32 2.33
C LYS A 55 -0.01 3.30 3.44
N PRO A 56 -0.91 2.32 3.25
CA PRO A 56 -1.03 1.19 4.15
C PRO A 56 0.32 0.48 4.29
N LYS A 57 0.64 0.03 5.49
CA LYS A 57 1.79 -0.85 5.72
C LYS A 57 1.30 -2.28 5.72
N SER A 58 2.03 -3.20 5.09
CA SER A 58 1.66 -4.61 4.97
C SER A 58 1.53 -5.38 6.30
N THR A 59 2.01 -4.80 7.41
CA THR A 59 1.95 -5.39 8.75
C THR A 59 0.79 -4.89 9.61
N VAL A 60 0.05 -3.89 9.13
CA VAL A 60 -1.02 -3.22 9.87
C VAL A 60 -2.36 -3.65 9.28
N SER A 61 -3.36 -3.93 10.13
CA SER A 61 -4.69 -4.28 9.63
C SER A 61 -5.36 -3.10 8.94
N TYR A 62 -6.33 -3.40 8.08
CA TYR A 62 -7.08 -2.39 7.34
C TYR A 62 -7.69 -1.34 8.28
N ARG A 63 -8.33 -1.79 9.37
CA ARG A 63 -8.97 -0.92 10.36
C ARG A 63 -7.98 -0.02 11.08
N GLU A 64 -6.82 -0.54 11.44
CA GLU A 64 -5.80 0.26 12.13
C GLU A 64 -5.20 1.33 11.20
N PHE A 65 -5.01 1.00 9.92
CA PHE A 65 -4.63 2.00 8.92
C PHE A 65 -5.71 3.09 8.78
N ALA A 66 -6.97 2.70 8.60
CA ALA A 66 -8.08 3.64 8.46
C ALA A 66 -8.22 4.58 9.66
N TYR A 67 -8.08 4.04 10.88
CA TYR A 67 -8.11 4.81 12.12
C TYR A 67 -6.99 5.86 12.16
N ARG A 68 -5.74 5.45 11.88
CA ARG A 68 -4.58 6.36 11.87
C ARG A 68 -4.72 7.43 10.79
N TRP A 69 -5.12 7.04 9.58
CA TRP A 69 -5.33 7.98 8.49
C TRP A 69 -6.43 9.01 8.83
N ARG A 70 -7.53 8.56 9.46
CA ARG A 70 -8.61 9.45 9.90
C ARG A 70 -8.17 10.42 11.00
N LYS A 71 -7.28 9.99 11.90
CA LYS A 71 -6.70 10.84 12.94
C LYS A 71 -5.87 11.98 12.34
N GLU A 72 -5.01 11.69 11.36
CA GLU A 72 -4.25 12.74 10.65
C GLU A 72 -5.18 13.68 9.88
N THR A 73 -6.23 13.13 9.27
CA THR A 73 -7.24 13.92 8.54
C THR A 73 -7.96 14.94 9.43
N ALA A 74 -8.19 14.62 10.70
CA ALA A 74 -8.84 15.53 11.64
C ALA A 74 -7.98 16.77 11.96
N MET A 75 -6.68 16.73 11.65
CA MET A 75 -5.76 17.85 11.86
C MET A 75 -5.72 18.81 10.67
N VAL A 76 -6.11 18.37 9.47
CA VAL A 76 -6.01 19.16 8.23
C VAL A 76 -6.81 20.46 8.33
N GLN A 77 -6.19 21.56 7.86
CA GLN A 77 -6.83 22.86 7.73
C GLN A 77 -6.84 23.35 6.27
N PRO A 78 -7.94 23.95 5.78
CA PRO A 78 -9.27 23.97 6.41
C PRO A 78 -9.86 22.55 6.53
N PRO A 79 -10.81 22.32 7.46
CA PRO A 79 -11.41 21.01 7.68
C PRO A 79 -12.01 20.44 6.40
N MET A 80 -11.80 19.15 6.18
CA MET A 80 -12.29 18.46 5.00
C MET A 80 -13.75 18.03 5.17
N SER A 81 -14.52 18.09 4.09
CA SER A 81 -15.88 17.53 4.08
C SER A 81 -15.85 16.00 4.08
N GLU A 82 -16.88 15.34 4.60
CA GLU A 82 -16.93 13.86 4.60
C GLU A 82 -16.80 13.28 3.18
N LYS A 83 -17.36 13.96 2.16
CA LYS A 83 -17.20 13.59 0.75
C LYS A 83 -15.74 13.63 0.32
N GLU A 84 -15.05 14.73 0.62
CA GLU A 84 -13.63 14.89 0.28
C GLU A 84 -12.76 13.86 0.99
N ILE A 85 -13.05 13.59 2.27
CA ILE A 85 -12.36 12.58 3.08
C ILE A 85 -12.47 11.20 2.43
N VAL A 86 -13.68 10.82 2.03
CA VAL A 86 -13.94 9.54 1.37
C VAL A 86 -13.21 9.47 0.02
N GLU A 87 -13.29 10.51 -0.80
CA GLU A 87 -12.63 10.56 -2.09
C GLU A 87 -11.10 10.42 -1.98
N VAL A 88 -10.47 11.14 -1.04
CA VAL A 88 -9.02 11.03 -0.81
C VAL A 88 -8.68 9.65 -0.25
N PHE A 89 -9.46 9.14 0.72
CA PHE A 89 -9.20 7.83 1.31
C PHE A 89 -9.27 6.70 0.28
N VAL A 90 -10.22 6.74 -0.66
CA VAL A 90 -10.31 5.77 -1.77
C VAL A 90 -9.04 5.81 -2.64
N ARG A 91 -8.51 7.00 -2.94
CA ARG A 91 -7.30 7.14 -3.80
C ARG A 91 -6.03 6.58 -3.17
N VAL A 92 -5.94 6.55 -1.83
CA VAL A 92 -4.73 6.07 -1.15
C VAL A 92 -4.67 4.55 -1.01
N GLN A 93 -5.79 3.85 -1.23
CA GLN A 93 -5.89 2.41 -1.07
C GLN A 93 -4.90 1.66 -1.97
N ASP A 94 -4.51 0.47 -1.52
CA ASP A 94 -3.73 -0.45 -2.35
C ASP A 94 -4.59 -0.99 -3.51
N PRO A 95 -3.99 -1.36 -4.66
CA PRO A 95 -4.73 -1.82 -5.83
C PRO A 95 -5.68 -2.99 -5.54
N GLU A 96 -5.33 -3.87 -4.59
CA GLU A 96 -6.16 -5.02 -4.19
C GLU A 96 -7.50 -4.60 -3.57
N TYR A 97 -7.60 -3.37 -3.05
CA TYR A 97 -8.80 -2.81 -2.45
C TYR A 97 -9.48 -1.79 -3.36
N TYR A 98 -8.71 -1.05 -4.15
CA TYR A 98 -9.15 0.14 -4.88
C TYR A 98 -10.42 -0.10 -5.70
N ASP A 99 -10.46 -1.12 -6.57
CA ASP A 99 -11.59 -1.37 -7.47
C ASP A 99 -12.91 -1.59 -6.70
N ARG A 100 -12.85 -2.29 -5.56
CA ARG A 100 -14.02 -2.60 -4.75
C ARG A 100 -14.47 -1.39 -3.91
N ILE A 101 -13.50 -0.62 -3.41
CA ILE A 101 -13.76 0.55 -2.58
C ILE A 101 -14.20 1.76 -3.41
N MET A 102 -13.73 1.89 -4.65
CA MET A 102 -14.12 2.99 -5.55
C MET A 102 -15.62 3.00 -5.84
N LEU A 103 -16.27 1.84 -5.82
CA LEU A 103 -17.73 1.71 -5.95
C LEU A 103 -18.51 2.31 -4.76
N LEU A 104 -17.82 2.61 -3.65
CA LEU A 104 -18.39 3.16 -2.43
C LEU A 104 -18.14 4.67 -2.29
N VAL A 105 -17.65 5.34 -3.33
CA VAL A 105 -17.53 6.81 -3.32
C VAL A 105 -18.92 7.42 -3.10
N GLY A 106 -19.07 8.19 -2.02
CA GLY A 106 -20.34 8.74 -1.56
C GLY A 106 -20.96 8.01 -0.35
N ALA A 107 -20.45 6.84 0.01
CA ALA A 107 -20.77 6.16 1.27
C ALA A 107 -20.11 6.87 2.46
N LYS A 108 -20.53 6.53 3.69
CA LYS A 108 -19.86 7.06 4.90
C LYS A 108 -18.49 6.41 5.07
N PHE A 109 -17.52 7.14 5.65
CA PHE A 109 -16.20 6.59 5.92
C PHE A 109 -16.27 5.27 6.70
N THR A 110 -17.16 5.17 7.68
CA THR A 110 -17.36 3.95 8.49
C THR A 110 -17.84 2.74 7.69
N GLU A 111 -18.61 2.94 6.62
CA GLU A 111 -19.10 1.87 5.76
C GLU A 111 -17.96 1.34 4.90
N ILE A 112 -17.13 2.24 4.36
CA ILE A 112 -15.92 1.89 3.62
C ILE A 112 -14.97 1.07 4.49
N VAL A 113 -14.77 1.47 5.75
CA VAL A 113 -13.92 0.72 6.69
C VAL A 113 -14.42 -0.71 6.88
N LYS A 114 -15.72 -0.90 7.11
CA LYS A 114 -16.31 -2.24 7.27
C LYS A 114 -16.11 -3.10 6.03
N VAL A 115 -16.34 -2.55 4.84
CA VAL A 115 -16.13 -3.29 3.59
C VAL A 115 -14.64 -3.61 3.39
N GLY A 116 -13.75 -2.67 3.68
CA GLY A 116 -12.31 -2.89 3.64
C GLY A 116 -11.84 -4.03 4.54
N GLU A 117 -12.36 -4.12 5.77
CA GLU A 117 -12.11 -5.26 6.68
C GLU A 117 -12.58 -6.59 6.05
N THR A 118 -13.76 -6.64 5.44
CA THR A 118 -14.23 -7.87 4.77
C THR A 118 -13.39 -8.27 3.55
N ILE A 119 -12.82 -7.29 2.83
CA ILE A 119 -11.90 -7.54 1.72
C ILE A 119 -10.60 -8.13 2.26
N GLU A 120 -10.03 -7.53 3.31
CA GLU A 120 -8.81 -8.01 3.96
C GLU A 120 -8.94 -9.47 4.42
N ASP A 121 -10.07 -9.82 5.06
CA ASP A 121 -10.35 -11.19 5.46
C ASP A 121 -10.43 -12.16 4.28
N GLY A 122 -11.08 -11.76 3.18
CA GLY A 122 -11.13 -12.55 1.95
C GLY A 122 -9.74 -12.78 1.32
N LEU A 123 -8.90 -11.73 1.26
CA LEU A 123 -7.54 -11.81 0.74
C LEU A 123 -6.65 -12.72 1.59
N ARG A 124 -6.83 -12.69 2.91
CA ARG A 124 -6.13 -13.57 3.86
C ARG A 124 -6.46 -15.04 3.61
N ILE A 125 -7.73 -15.36 3.37
CA ILE A 125 -8.18 -16.72 3.03
C ILE A 125 -7.58 -17.16 1.68
N GLU A 126 -7.63 -16.30 0.66
CA GLU A 126 -7.08 -16.59 -0.67
C GLU A 126 -5.57 -16.87 -0.64
N LYS A 127 -4.82 -16.08 0.15
CA LYS A 127 -3.38 -16.27 0.34
C LYS A 127 -3.05 -17.63 0.95
N ILE A 128 -3.83 -18.07 1.94
CA ILE A 128 -3.69 -19.40 2.54
C ILE A 128 -3.96 -20.49 1.48
N GLY A 129 -5.04 -20.35 0.71
CA GLY A 129 -5.38 -21.29 -0.37
C GLY A 129 -4.25 -21.43 -1.40
N ARG A 130 -3.67 -20.32 -1.86
CA ARG A 130 -2.52 -20.32 -2.79
C ARG A 130 -1.29 -21.01 -2.22
N VAL A 131 -0.96 -20.75 -0.95
CA VAL A 131 0.18 -21.40 -0.28
C VAL A 131 -0.04 -22.91 -0.19
N VAL A 132 -1.25 -23.36 0.16
CA VAL A 132 -1.59 -24.79 0.23
C VAL A 132 -1.48 -25.45 -1.15
N ILE A 133 -1.97 -24.81 -2.21
CA ILE A 133 -1.84 -25.31 -3.59
C ILE A 133 -0.38 -25.39 -4.00
N SER A 134 0.41 -24.33 -3.78
CA SER A 134 1.85 -24.31 -4.08
C SER A 134 2.62 -25.41 -3.35
N LEU A 135 2.33 -25.61 -2.06
CA LEU A 135 2.94 -26.67 -1.26
C LEU A 135 2.57 -28.06 -1.79
N ARG A 136 1.30 -28.27 -2.18
CA ARG A 136 0.83 -29.53 -2.77
C ARG A 136 1.52 -29.82 -4.11
N SER A 137 1.64 -28.81 -4.97
CA SER A 137 2.35 -28.90 -6.25
C SER A 137 3.83 -29.24 -6.05
N SER A 138 4.50 -28.61 -5.08
CA SER A 138 5.91 -28.90 -4.76
C SER A 138 6.12 -30.33 -4.24
N ARG A 139 5.21 -30.86 -3.40
CA ARG A 139 5.24 -32.24 -2.93
C ARG A 139 4.99 -33.24 -4.07
N LEU A 140 4.08 -32.92 -4.99
CA LEU A 140 3.80 -33.76 -6.16
C LEU A 140 5.01 -33.83 -7.11
N LEU A 141 5.72 -32.71 -7.31
CA LEU A 141 6.95 -32.68 -8.10
C LEU A 141 8.12 -33.41 -7.43
N LYS A 142 8.24 -33.38 -6.09
CA LYS A 142 9.21 -34.19 -5.36
C LYS A 142 8.92 -35.69 -5.49
N LYS A 143 7.65 -36.10 -5.34
CA LYS A 143 7.24 -37.50 -5.53
C LYS A 143 7.51 -37.99 -6.95
N LYS A 144 7.25 -37.17 -7.97
CA LYS A 144 7.58 -37.50 -9.38
C LYS A 144 9.09 -37.61 -9.65
N ARG A 145 9.94 -36.97 -8.84
CA ARG A 145 11.41 -37.07 -8.94
C ARG A 145 11.95 -38.33 -8.26
N GLU A 146 11.31 -38.82 -7.19
CA GLU A 146 11.63 -40.11 -6.58
C GLU A 146 11.22 -41.29 -7.48
N ASP A 147 10.01 -41.26 -8.07
CA ASP A 147 9.54 -42.32 -8.97
C ASP A 147 10.38 -42.46 -10.27
N MET A 148 11.01 -41.37 -10.73
CA MET A 148 11.94 -41.37 -11.88
C MET A 148 13.34 -41.91 -11.53
N SER A 149 13.73 -41.94 -10.25
CA SER A 149 15.02 -42.47 -9.81
C SER A 149 15.00 -44.00 -9.64
N SER A 150 13.83 -44.62 -9.70
CA SER A 150 13.64 -46.08 -9.52
C SER A 150 13.60 -46.86 -10.84
N ILE A 151 13.69 -46.19 -12.00
CA ILE A 151 13.67 -46.81 -13.33
C ILE A 151 14.98 -46.51 -14.07
N SER A 152 16.11 -47.05 -13.62
CA SER A 152 17.29 -47.19 -14.49
C SER A 152 18.26 -48.28 -14.01
N TYR A 153 17.83 -49.54 -14.03
CA TYR A 153 18.75 -50.68 -14.19
C TYR A 153 18.08 -51.78 -15.01
N ALA A 154 17.84 -51.52 -16.30
CA ALA A 154 17.73 -52.60 -17.28
C ALA A 154 17.92 -52.08 -18.70
N SER A 155 18.80 -52.76 -19.43
CA SER A 155 18.97 -52.73 -20.88
C SER A 155 19.83 -51.60 -21.46
N ALA A 156 21.15 -51.84 -21.42
CA ALA A 156 22.08 -51.36 -22.42
C ALA A 156 21.83 -52.09 -23.75
N GLY A 157 21.59 -51.35 -24.84
CA GLY A 157 21.40 -52.00 -26.14
C GLY A 157 21.21 -51.06 -27.34
N LYS A 158 22.34 -50.64 -27.93
CA LYS A 158 22.56 -50.30 -29.35
C LYS A 158 21.91 -49.03 -29.94
N LYS A 159 22.79 -48.08 -30.30
CA LYS A 159 22.57 -47.06 -31.36
C LYS A 159 22.62 -47.72 -32.75
N PRO A 160 22.05 -47.06 -33.78
CA PRO A 160 22.86 -46.84 -34.97
C PRO A 160 22.84 -45.39 -35.46
N SER A 161 24.00 -44.94 -35.89
CA SER A 161 24.23 -43.76 -36.73
C SER A 161 24.18 -44.14 -38.20
N ARG A 162 23.63 -43.27 -39.06
CA ARG A 162 23.97 -43.20 -40.50
C ARG A 162 23.90 -41.74 -40.97
N LYS A 163 24.92 -41.32 -41.73
CA LYS A 163 25.11 -39.99 -42.35
C LYS A 163 25.07 -40.10 -43.89
N PHE A 164 24.98 -38.91 -44.52
CA PHE A 164 25.22 -38.52 -45.93
C PHE A 164 24.06 -38.79 -46.92
N SER A 165 23.72 -37.95 -47.92
CA SER A 165 24.37 -36.76 -48.51
C SER A 165 23.39 -35.88 -49.32
N SER A 166 23.71 -34.57 -49.38
CA SER A 166 23.54 -33.51 -50.40
C SER A 166 22.59 -33.64 -51.61
N TYR A 167 21.83 -32.57 -51.89
CA TYR A 167 21.80 -31.85 -53.17
C TYR A 167 21.50 -30.35 -52.98
N GLN A 168 22.27 -29.49 -53.65
CA GLN A 168 22.09 -28.04 -53.76
C GLN A 168 21.12 -27.69 -54.90
N GLY A 169 20.36 -26.61 -54.74
CA GLY A 169 19.61 -25.94 -55.82
C GLY A 169 19.14 -24.53 -55.39
N ARG A 170 19.65 -23.50 -56.06
CA ARG A 170 19.61 -22.05 -55.76
C ARG A 170 18.24 -21.35 -56.01
N SER A 171 17.93 -20.33 -55.17
CA SER A 171 17.61 -18.89 -55.47
C SER A 171 16.46 -18.56 -56.47
N ARG A 172 15.58 -17.55 -56.33
CA ARG A 172 15.46 -16.29 -55.56
C ARG A 172 13.98 -15.72 -55.76
N PRO A 173 13.59 -14.50 -55.34
CA PRO A 173 12.27 -14.16 -54.78
C PRO A 173 11.35 -13.32 -55.71
N LEU A 174 10.12 -13.03 -55.26
CA LEU A 174 9.25 -11.94 -55.73
C LEU A 174 8.42 -11.45 -54.52
N GLN A 175 8.68 -10.29 -53.89
CA GLN A 175 8.34 -8.89 -54.21
C GLN A 175 6.85 -8.54 -54.41
N ASN A 176 6.46 -7.48 -53.69
CA ASN A 176 5.32 -6.55 -53.84
C ASN A 176 3.94 -7.02 -53.34
N SER A 177 3.09 -6.19 -52.72
CA SER A 177 3.10 -4.73 -52.45
C SER A 177 1.88 -4.39 -51.56
N TYR A 178 1.99 -3.40 -50.68
CA TYR A 178 0.84 -2.73 -50.03
C TYR A 178 -0.01 -1.97 -51.08
N PRO A 179 -1.25 -1.61 -50.75
CA PRO A 179 -1.52 -0.18 -50.60
C PRO A 179 -2.43 0.22 -49.42
N THR A 180 -2.41 1.54 -49.23
CA THR A 180 -2.76 2.41 -48.11
C THR A 180 -4.26 2.79 -48.05
N CYS A 181 -4.62 3.30 -46.85
CA CYS A 181 -5.82 3.95 -46.29
C CYS A 181 -6.84 4.70 -47.18
N PHE A 182 -8.04 4.94 -46.60
CA PHE A 182 -8.85 6.18 -46.42
C PHE A 182 -10.30 5.71 -46.06
N VAL A 183 -11.10 6.24 -45.12
CA VAL A 183 -11.26 7.55 -44.46
C VAL A 183 -11.62 7.32 -42.98
#